data_AF-A0A5C5ZLD1-F1
#
_entry.id   AF-A0A5C5ZLD1-F1
#
_cell.length_a   1.000
_cell.length_b   1.000
_cell.length_c   1.000
_cell.angle_alpha   90.00
_cell.angle_beta   90.00
_cell.angle_gamma   90.00
#
_symmetry.space_group_name_H-M   'P 1'
#
loop_
_entity.id
_entity.type
_entity.pdbx_description
1 polymer ?
#
loop_
_entity_poly.entity_id
_entity_poly.type
_entity_poly.pdbx_seq_one_letter_code
_entity_poly.pdbx_strand_id
1 'polypeptide(L)'
;MTTFVTFYRDGLQLHTSKLNGFRFVSLGTPTGTVGRATCFKSVTVNIGGNRERVVTEEDFDGPVSMKITTPGCNDQWFGLASVCSVSRETESV
;
A
#
# COMPACT_ATOMS: atom_id res chain seq x y z
N MET A 1 -8.19 -14.58 11.79
CA MET A 1 -6.82 -14.05 11.70
C MET A 1 -6.91 -12.63 11.19
N THR A 2 -6.16 -11.69 11.77
CA THR A 2 -6.21 -10.28 11.38
C THR A 2 -5.02 -9.98 10.48
N THR A 3 -5.28 -9.49 9.28
CA THR A 3 -4.26 -9.06 8.32
C THR A 3 -3.99 -7.57 8.52
N PHE A 4 -2.72 -7.16 8.45
CA PHE A 4 -2.29 -5.77 8.67
C PHE A 4 -1.56 -5.23 7.46
N VAL A 5 -1.60 -3.91 7.32
CA VAL A 5 -0.85 -3.19 6.29
C VAL A 5 0.24 -2.32 6.90
N THR A 6 1.41 -2.30 6.27
CA THR A 6 2.50 -1.38 6.57
C THR A 6 3.06 -0.77 5.29
N PHE A 7 3.54 0.47 5.37
CA PHE A 7 3.97 1.30 4.25
C PHE A 7 5.45 1.63 4.34
N TYR A 8 6.11 1.63 3.19
CA TYR A 8 7.54 1.76 3.04
C TYR A 8 7.89 2.72 1.89
N ARG A 9 8.98 3.46 2.04
CA ARG A 9 9.61 4.26 0.98
C ARG A 9 11.11 4.00 1.02
N ASP A 10 11.71 3.77 -0.14
CA ASP A 10 13.15 3.48 -0.27
C ASP A 10 13.63 2.32 0.63
N GLY A 11 12.77 1.30 0.79
CA GLY A 11 13.04 0.14 1.65
C GLY A 11 12.88 0.38 3.15
N LEU A 12 12.60 1.61 3.58
CA LEU A 12 12.43 1.98 4.98
C LEU A 12 10.95 2.07 5.35
N GLN A 13 10.57 1.50 6.50
CA GLN A 13 9.21 1.61 7.00
C GLN A 13 8.91 3.04 7.41
N LEU A 14 7.77 3.57 6.99
CA LEU A 14 7.31 4.92 7.34
C LEU A 14 6.75 4.95 8.77
N HIS A 15 7.59 4.72 9.78
CA HIS A 15 7.18 4.59 11.20
C HIS A 15 6.39 5.79 11.74
N THR A 16 6.56 6.97 11.17
CA THR A 16 5.83 8.20 11.53
C THR A 16 4.42 8.26 10.94
N SER A 17 4.09 7.41 9.96
CA SER A 17 2.74 7.38 9.40
C SER A 17 1.77 6.77 10.40
N LYS A 18 0.77 7.56 10.80
CA LYS A 18 -0.35 7.11 11.64
C LYS A 18 -1.22 6.03 10.98
N LEU A 19 -0.97 5.71 9.70
CA LEU A 19 -1.70 4.72 8.92
C LEU A 19 -1.07 3.31 8.98
N ASN A 20 0.13 3.19 9.57
CA ASN A 20 0.80 1.90 9.72
C ASN A 20 0.17 1.00 10.78
N GLY A 21 0.12 -0.29 10.50
CA GLY A 21 -0.35 -1.31 11.44
C GLY A 21 -1.87 -1.39 11.55
N PHE A 22 -2.62 -0.65 10.72
CA PHE A 22 -4.06 -0.84 10.63
C PHE A 22 -4.41 -2.17 9.98
N ARG A 23 -5.59 -2.67 10.35
CA ARG A 23 -6.12 -3.89 9.76
C ARG A 23 -6.45 -3.64 8.30
N PHE A 24 -5.92 -4.49 7.42
CA PHE A 24 -6.23 -4.53 6.00
C PHE A 24 -7.69 -4.96 5.79
N VAL A 25 -8.38 -4.31 4.86
CA VAL A 25 -9.75 -4.64 4.44
C VAL A 25 -9.76 -5.10 2.98
N SER A 26 -9.32 -4.25 2.06
CA SER A 26 -9.34 -4.56 0.63
C SER A 26 -8.34 -3.72 -0.18
N LEU A 27 -8.01 -4.21 -1.36
CA LEU A 27 -7.26 -3.47 -2.37
C LEU A 27 -8.23 -2.74 -3.31
N GLY A 28 -7.84 -1.56 -3.77
CA GLY A 28 -8.56 -0.80 -4.79
C GLY A 28 -8.32 -1.32 -6.21
N THR A 29 -8.50 -0.45 -7.19
CA THR A 29 -8.26 -0.77 -8.60
C THR A 29 -6.76 -0.96 -8.88
N PRO A 30 -6.33 -2.04 -9.56
CA PRO A 30 -4.97 -2.18 -10.07
C PRO A 30 -4.61 -1.03 -11.03
N THR A 31 -3.42 -0.45 -10.88
CA THR A 31 -2.92 0.66 -11.70
C THR A 31 -1.78 0.28 -12.64
N GLY A 32 -1.28 -0.96 -12.51
CA GLY A 32 -0.22 -1.50 -13.36
C GLY A 32 0.82 -2.24 -12.53
N THR A 33 2.03 -2.33 -13.06
CA THR A 33 3.17 -2.99 -12.39
C THR A 33 4.41 -2.11 -12.46
N VAL A 34 5.14 -1.99 -11.35
CA VAL A 34 6.49 -1.41 -11.33
C VAL A 34 7.46 -2.53 -10.96
N GLY A 35 8.40 -2.83 -11.86
CA GLY A 35 9.22 -4.03 -11.78
C GLY A 35 8.36 -5.30 -11.77
N ARG A 36 8.37 -6.06 -10.66
CA ARG A 36 7.54 -7.27 -10.46
C ARG A 36 6.35 -7.05 -9.52
N ALA A 37 6.20 -5.85 -8.95
CA ALA A 37 5.15 -5.55 -7.98
C ALA A 37 3.90 -5.02 -8.68
N THR A 38 2.73 -5.59 -8.36
CA THR A 38 1.45 -5.01 -8.79
C THR A 38 1.16 -3.76 -7.95
N CYS A 39 0.78 -2.68 -8.63
CA CYS A 39 0.40 -1.42 -8.02
C CYS A 39 -1.12 -1.29 -7.98
N PHE A 40 -1.62 -0.70 -6.90
CA PHE A 40 -3.04 -0.40 -6.70
C PHE A 40 -3.22 1.09 -6.43
N LYS A 41 -4.34 1.66 -6.87
CA LYS A 41 -4.67 3.08 -6.66
C LYS A 41 -4.88 3.41 -5.18
N SER A 42 -5.44 2.45 -4.44
CA SER A 42 -5.81 2.63 -3.04
C SER A 42 -5.75 1.32 -2.26
N VAL A 43 -5.68 1.44 -0.94
CA VAL A 43 -5.93 0.36 0.01
C VAL A 43 -6.97 0.82 1.04
N THR A 44 -7.90 -0.03 1.39
CA THR A 44 -8.86 0.23 2.47
C THR A 44 -8.36 -0.41 3.75
N VAL A 45 -8.32 0.38 4.81
CA VAL A 45 -7.90 -0.05 6.15
C VAL A 45 -9.00 0.21 7.17
N ASN A 46 -9.09 -0.62 8.20
CA ASN A 46 -9.98 -0.40 9.33
C ASN A 46 -9.23 0.40 10.40
N ILE A 47 -9.77 1.59 10.73
CA ILE A 47 -9.19 2.54 11.69
C ILE A 47 -9.86 2.48 13.08
N GLY A 48 -10.57 1.38 13.37
CA GLY A 48 -11.22 1.13 14.65
C GLY A 48 -12.72 0.91 14.54
N GLY A 49 -13.23 -0.12 15.21
CA GLY A 49 -14.65 -0.49 15.18
C GLY A 49 -15.12 -0.77 13.75
N ASN A 50 -16.18 -0.11 13.33
CA ASN A 50 -16.75 -0.22 11.97
C ASN A 50 -16.29 0.91 11.04
N ARG A 51 -15.23 1.65 11.39
CA ARG A 51 -14.73 2.77 10.58
C ARG A 51 -13.63 2.29 9.65
N GLU A 52 -13.82 2.56 8.36
CA GLU A 52 -12.85 2.28 7.31
C GLU A 52 -12.32 3.58 6.72
N ARG A 53 -11.08 3.55 6.24
CA ARG A 53 -10.44 4.64 5.53
C ARG A 53 -9.83 4.12 4.25
N VAL A 54 -10.10 4.81 3.15
CA VAL A 54 -9.38 4.64 1.89
C VAL A 54 -8.07 5.43 2.00
N VAL A 55 -6.97 4.75 1.73
CA VAL A 55 -5.61 5.30 1.75
C VAL A 55 -5.06 5.23 0.32
N THR A 56 -4.41 6.30 -0.11
CA THR A 56 -3.85 6.50 -1.45
C THR A 56 -2.40 6.97 -1.36
N GLU A 57 -1.72 7.12 -2.50
CA GLU A 57 -0.35 7.67 -2.52
C GLU A 57 -0.29 9.13 -2.01
N GLU A 58 -1.39 9.88 -2.11
CA GLU A 58 -1.47 11.27 -1.64
C GLU A 58 -1.34 11.36 -0.11
N ASP A 59 -1.78 10.34 0.63
CA ASP A 59 -1.62 10.27 2.09
C ASP A 59 -0.16 10.18 2.54
N PHE A 60 0.77 9.99 1.60
CA PHE A 60 2.21 9.88 1.84
C PHE A 60 3.03 10.89 1.02
N ASP A 61 2.40 11.84 0.35
CA ASP A 61 3.05 12.77 -0.59
C ASP A 61 3.77 12.04 -1.75
N GLY A 62 3.22 10.92 -2.21
CA GLY A 62 3.72 10.19 -3.37
C GLY A 62 3.70 8.66 -3.22
N PRO A 63 4.15 7.92 -4.26
CA PRO A 63 4.10 6.47 -4.28
C PRO A 63 4.81 5.84 -3.07
N VAL A 64 4.27 4.72 -2.60
CA VAL A 64 4.88 3.93 -1.53
C VAL A 64 4.75 2.44 -1.83
N SER A 65 5.66 1.65 -1.27
CA SER A 65 5.49 0.20 -1.19
C SER A 65 4.60 -0.15 -0.01
N MET A 66 3.81 -1.20 -0.17
CA MET A 66 2.86 -1.68 0.81
C MET A 66 3.14 -3.15 1.10
N LYS A 67 3.24 -3.49 2.38
CA LYS A 67 3.40 -4.85 2.87
C LYS A 67 2.14 -5.27 3.63
N ILE A 68 1.53 -6.35 3.16
CA ILE A 68 0.37 -6.99 3.77
C ILE A 68 0.84 -8.24 4.52
N THR A 69 0.66 -8.23 5.83
CA THR A 69 1.10 -9.32 6.72
C THR A 69 -0.12 -10.03 7.29
N THR A 70 -0.23 -11.33 7.03
CA THR A 70 -1.22 -12.23 7.66
C THR A 70 -0.48 -13.19 8.58
N PRO A 71 -0.78 -13.25 9.89
CA PRO A 71 -0.10 -14.16 10.81
C PRO A 71 -0.17 -15.62 10.32
N GLY A 72 0.99 -16.26 10.20
CA GLY A 72 1.11 -17.64 9.69
C GLY A 72 1.21 -17.77 8.16
N CYS A 73 1.21 -16.67 7.42
CA CYS A 73 1.44 -16.64 5.98
C CYS A 73 2.70 -15.83 5.63
N ASN A 74 3.18 -15.99 4.39
CA ASN A 74 4.25 -15.15 3.87
C ASN A 74 3.75 -13.71 3.66
N ASP A 75 4.63 -12.74 3.90
CA ASP A 75 4.37 -11.33 3.63
C ASP A 75 4.15 -11.11 2.12
N GLN A 76 3.13 -10.31 1.79
CA GLN A 76 2.81 -9.93 0.41
C GLN A 76 3.16 -8.46 0.16
N TRP A 77 3.81 -8.18 -0.96
CA TRP A 77 4.27 -6.84 -1.32
C TRP A 77 3.55 -6.31 -2.56
N PHE A 78 3.14 -5.05 -2.48
CA PHE A 78 2.43 -4.33 -3.53
C PHE A 78 2.90 -2.87 -3.60
N GLY A 79 2.59 -2.19 -4.70
CA GLY A 79 2.70 -0.74 -4.78
C GLY A 79 1.38 -0.05 -4.45
N LEU A 80 1.44 1.11 -3.80
CA LEU A 80 0.34 2.05 -3.70
C LEU A 80 0.69 3.26 -4.57
N ALA A 81 0.11 3.32 -5.77
CA ALA A 81 0.47 4.32 -6.77
C ALA A 81 -0.68 4.59 -7.76
N SER A 82 -0.81 5.84 -8.21
CA SER A 82 -1.71 6.19 -9.31
C SER A 82 -1.17 5.70 -10.66
N VAL A 83 -2.04 5.64 -11.68
CA VAL A 83 -1.63 5.28 -13.06
C VAL A 83 -0.53 6.23 -13.56
N CYS A 84 -0.65 7.54 -13.28
CA CYS A 84 0.34 8.53 -13.67
C CYS A 84 1.71 8.25 -13.04
N SER A 85 1.73 7.89 -11.75
CA SER A 85 2.96 7.52 -11.05
C SER A 85 3.59 6.25 -11.63
N VAL A 86 2.77 5.22 -11.90
CA VAL A 86 3.24 3.96 -12.50
C VAL A 86 3.85 4.20 -13.89
N SER A 87 3.22 5.02 -14.73
CA SER A 87 3.73 5.32 -16.06
C SER A 87 5.11 6.01 -16.01
N ARG A 88 5.31 6.99 -15.12
CA ARG A 88 6.59 7.70 -14.95
C ARG A 88 7.73 6.78 -14.54
N GLU A 89 7.46 5.87 -13.61
CA GLU A 89 8.45 4.89 -13.15
C GLU A 89 8.79 3.87 -14.24
N THR A 90 7.81 3.48 -15.05
CA THR A 90 8.02 2.49 -16.14
C THR A 90 8.88 3.06 -17.27
N GLU A 91 8.79 4.36 -17.54
CA GLU A 91 9.60 5.05 -18.56
C GLU A 91 11.05 5.31 -18.11
N SER A 92 11.34 5.19 -16.81
CA SER A 92 12.65 5.47 -16.22
C SER A 92 13.55 4.24 -16.11
N VAL A 93 13.09 3.06 -16.56
CA VAL A 93 13.80 1.76 -16.50
C VAL A 93 14.37 1.35 -17.85
#